data_AF-A0AAV8WM80-F1
#
_entry.id   AF-A0AAV8WM80-F1
#
_cell.length_a   1.000
_cell.length_b   1.000
_cell.length_c   1.000
_cell.angle_alpha   90.00
_cell.angle_beta   90.00
_cell.angle_gamma   90.00
#
_symmetry.space_group_name_H-M   'P 1'
#
loop_
_entity.id
_entity.type
_entity.pdbx_description
1 polymer ?
#
loop_
_entity_poly.entity_id
_entity_poly.type
_entity_poly.pdbx_seq_one_letter_code
_entity_poly.pdbx_strand_id
1 'polypeptide(L)'
;MELYNYNRQTWRASLTGNDGSSFFHSVFGEREQEDRPYIDKDIKFHRKCWTNVLTYFNCQARPTRLTELLEAYIRRKYKKNYYYEYVADISRPDYEVLFEDIPIISTLENVRIIILTYKLKEPIIIEPDSELLGCYPLKSKNDLREAVICHNGHKFSRVNPEKGVLEPKNIPEKKKYNKLSGNAGIKGSLYQIDLLTIFLLNGLNKCACWRLSTENAIADKFDDLVFELVPSEIAILLQAKHRKNKSKRITYDELFTNNSQKDDFSLPKYFFSYRKIKDNFKIRNVIVCTNVDVSDKAKDIVNKEVLGKENMLYYEGTSSICYTFNENSLPDLKKGISEFSKNVKTGGDAFSDEDIKDFLKHFQFIANFPSQGDLDQVIDMIVSQMEFCSRFESKDYSKYITNKMIEWFEEDKGRYLTEINAKAFFSEIRSNKFCEKLHNCNVFAKDNALPNAKKILHVISLKRYVLNMIKVYVALHGESEMLFVNPRGTIEVQKQIIEAFEVPHYTVLVVCLLTASDDVIKNICDKIMQTLNKFDYKKLILISTHDDKLAKRIKEANADAYEEISENITFNDLTEESQERVLQKVLQFFNAKV
;
A
#
# COMPACT_ATOMS: atom_id res chain seq x y z
N MET A 1 11.41 -1.60 20.08
CA MET A 1 11.93 -0.70 19.04
C MET A 1 10.74 -0.12 18.31
N GLU A 2 10.67 1.21 18.18
CA GLU A 2 9.60 1.87 17.46
C GLU A 2 9.81 1.76 15.95
N LEU A 3 8.74 1.40 15.24
CA LEU A 3 8.69 1.31 13.78
C LEU A 3 7.74 2.39 13.29
N TYR A 4 8.13 3.08 12.23
CA TYR A 4 7.33 4.13 11.60
C TYR A 4 7.03 3.73 10.16
N ASN A 5 5.85 4.06 9.64
CA ASN A 5 5.48 3.77 8.26
C ASN A 5 5.40 5.08 7.47
N TYR A 6 6.19 5.17 6.41
CA TYR A 6 6.20 6.34 5.52
C TYR A 6 6.60 5.91 4.10
N ASN A 7 5.89 6.43 3.11
CA ASN A 7 6.12 6.16 1.68
C ASN A 7 6.18 4.65 1.34
N ARG A 8 5.18 3.88 1.80
CA ARG A 8 5.08 2.41 1.62
C ARG A 8 6.29 1.61 2.16
N GLN A 9 7.10 2.22 3.02
CA GLN A 9 8.28 1.60 3.64
C GLN A 9 8.21 1.68 5.16
N THR A 10 8.75 0.66 5.83
CA THR A 10 8.95 0.67 7.28
C THR A 10 10.32 1.26 7.61
N TRP A 11 10.29 2.22 8.51
CA TRP A 11 11.43 3.01 8.95
C TRP A 11 11.73 2.67 10.42
N ARG A 12 13.01 2.47 10.71
CA ARG A 12 13.48 2.15 12.06
C ARG A 12 14.37 3.27 12.57
N ALA A 13 14.11 3.72 13.80
CA ALA A 13 14.99 4.63 14.51
C ALA A 13 16.39 4.01 14.65
N SER A 14 17.41 4.79 14.29
CA SER A 14 18.81 4.43 14.38
C SER A 14 19.48 5.18 15.53
N LEU A 15 20.55 4.60 16.07
CA LEU A 15 21.36 5.28 17.09
C LEU A 15 21.81 6.64 16.54
N THR A 16 21.55 7.68 17.31
CA THR A 16 21.83 9.08 16.94
C THR A 16 22.40 9.78 18.17
N GLY A 17 23.28 10.77 17.99
CA GLY A 17 23.83 11.55 19.10
C GLY A 17 22.72 12.08 20.02
N ASN A 18 22.87 11.82 21.32
CA ASN A 18 21.83 12.01 22.33
C ASN A 18 22.03 13.28 23.17
N ASP A 19 22.42 14.39 22.53
CA ASP A 19 22.63 15.69 23.17
C ASP A 19 21.59 16.74 22.67
N GLY A 20 21.78 18.00 23.06
CA GLY A 20 20.92 19.11 22.62
C GLY A 20 20.97 19.38 21.10
N SER A 21 21.83 18.68 20.37
CA SER A 21 21.97 18.77 18.91
C SER A 21 21.46 17.52 18.18
N SER A 22 20.65 16.69 18.84
CA SER A 22 20.04 15.47 18.28
C SER A 22 19.36 15.70 16.91
N PHE A 23 18.77 16.87 16.67
CA PHE A 23 18.22 17.24 15.37
C PHE A 23 19.29 17.30 14.27
N PHE A 24 20.40 18.00 14.48
CA PHE A 24 21.49 18.11 13.51
C PHE A 24 22.13 16.75 13.25
N HIS A 25 22.36 15.97 14.30
CA HIS A 25 22.78 14.57 14.20
C HIS A 25 21.82 13.71 13.37
N SER A 26 20.51 13.94 13.48
CA SER A 26 19.49 13.20 12.73
C SER A 26 19.43 13.61 11.26
N VAL A 27 19.64 14.89 10.94
CA VAL A 27 19.48 15.41 9.57
C VAL A 27 20.79 15.29 8.77
N PHE A 28 21.90 15.72 9.36
CA PHE A 28 23.21 15.88 8.70
C PHE A 28 24.27 14.90 9.18
N GLY A 29 23.99 14.14 10.24
CA GLY A 29 24.95 13.21 10.80
C GLY A 29 25.34 12.10 9.82
N GLU A 30 26.58 11.65 9.95
CA GLU A 30 27.12 10.47 9.29
C GLU A 30 27.45 9.41 10.34
N ARG A 31 27.50 8.15 9.92
CA ARG A 31 27.97 7.05 10.77
C ARG A 31 29.00 6.22 10.01
N GLU A 32 30.04 5.81 10.72
CA GLU A 32 31.10 4.96 10.16
C GLU A 32 30.69 3.48 10.14
N GLN A 33 29.91 3.05 11.14
CA GLN A 33 29.44 1.67 11.32
C GLN A 33 28.01 1.65 11.84
N GLU A 34 27.29 0.55 11.65
CA GLU A 34 25.85 0.44 11.94
C GLU A 34 25.51 0.49 13.44
N ASP A 35 26.43 0.04 14.29
CA ASP A 35 26.36 0.06 15.76
C ASP A 35 26.76 1.41 16.36
N ARG A 36 27.28 2.34 15.55
CA ARG A 36 27.67 3.68 15.99
C ARG A 36 26.54 4.68 15.75
N PRO A 37 26.41 5.68 16.63
CA PRO A 37 25.41 6.72 16.45
C PRO A 37 25.74 7.59 15.22
N TYR A 38 24.71 8.08 14.54
CA TYR A 38 24.85 9.19 13.62
C TYR A 38 25.31 10.42 14.38
N ILE A 39 26.45 10.98 13.96
CA ILE A 39 27.06 12.18 14.54
C ILE A 39 27.34 13.16 13.41
N ASP A 40 26.96 14.40 13.64
CA ASP A 40 27.25 15.52 12.77
C ASP A 40 28.50 16.21 13.30
N LYS A 41 29.54 16.26 12.49
CA LYS A 41 30.82 16.88 12.85
C LYS A 41 30.78 18.41 12.67
N ASP A 42 29.78 18.91 11.95
CA ASP A 42 29.63 20.32 11.54
C ASP A 42 28.50 21.06 12.31
N ILE A 43 28.02 20.53 13.45
CA ILE A 43 26.96 21.18 14.25
C ILE A 43 27.25 22.66 14.53
N LYS A 44 28.50 22.97 14.89
CA LYS A 44 28.90 24.36 15.18
C LYS A 44 28.73 25.26 13.95
N PHE A 45 28.96 24.72 12.76
CA PHE A 45 28.76 25.43 11.51
C PHE A 45 27.27 25.67 11.26
N HIS A 46 26.42 24.64 11.37
CA HIS A 46 24.97 24.77 11.18
C HIS A 46 24.33 25.76 12.16
N ARG A 47 24.65 25.68 13.45
CA ARG A 47 24.17 26.64 14.46
C ARG A 47 24.65 28.05 14.19
N LYS A 48 25.90 28.22 13.73
CA LYS A 48 26.42 29.53 13.34
C LYS A 48 25.69 30.10 12.13
N CYS A 49 25.40 29.29 11.11
CA CYS A 49 24.61 29.72 9.96
C CYS A 49 23.20 30.15 10.37
N TRP A 50 22.55 29.36 11.23
CA TRP A 50 21.22 29.69 11.78
C TRP A 50 21.24 31.01 12.58
N THR A 51 22.22 31.17 13.46
CA THR A 51 22.41 32.42 14.24
C THR A 51 22.66 33.60 13.30
N ASN A 52 23.53 33.42 12.29
CA ASN A 52 23.87 34.47 11.34
C ASN A 52 22.63 34.96 10.55
N VAL A 53 21.76 34.05 10.10
CA VAL A 53 20.54 34.42 9.38
C VAL A 53 19.64 35.33 10.21
N LEU A 54 19.51 35.03 11.51
CA LEU A 54 18.69 35.83 12.41
C LEU A 54 19.36 37.17 12.73
N THR A 55 20.68 37.19 12.95
CA THR A 55 21.39 38.45 13.20
C THR A 55 21.42 39.36 11.98
N TYR A 56 21.39 38.83 10.75
CA TYR A 56 21.32 39.62 9.51
C TYR A 56 20.10 40.55 9.50
N PHE A 57 18.94 40.05 9.95
CA PHE A 57 17.70 40.82 10.05
C PHE A 57 17.63 41.76 11.27
N ASN A 58 18.72 41.94 12.01
CA ASN A 58 18.84 43.07 12.95
C ASN A 58 19.17 44.38 12.22
N CYS A 59 19.86 44.28 11.08
CA CYS A 59 20.30 45.44 10.29
C CYS A 59 19.52 45.61 8.99
N GLN A 60 18.62 44.66 8.68
CA GLN A 60 17.82 44.62 7.45
C GLN A 60 16.35 44.40 7.80
N ALA A 61 15.44 44.83 6.91
CA ALA A 61 14.03 44.55 7.07
C ALA A 61 13.77 43.04 7.07
N ARG A 62 13.10 42.53 8.11
CA ARG A 62 12.76 41.11 8.25
C ARG A 62 11.59 40.75 7.32
N PRO A 63 11.65 39.61 6.60
CA PRO A 63 10.52 39.12 5.82
C PRO A 63 9.27 38.92 6.68
N THR A 64 8.10 39.16 6.12
CA THR A 64 6.81 39.02 6.82
C THR A 64 6.62 37.60 7.35
N ARG A 65 6.86 36.57 6.53
CA ARG A 65 6.76 35.16 6.94
C ARG A 65 7.68 34.79 8.10
N LEU A 66 8.93 35.24 8.06
CA LEU A 66 9.87 35.01 9.16
C LEU A 66 9.41 35.74 10.43
N THR A 67 8.83 36.93 10.29
CA THR A 67 8.28 37.68 11.42
C THR A 67 7.11 36.93 12.06
N GLU A 68 6.15 36.48 11.26
CA GLU A 68 4.98 35.71 11.74
C GLU A 68 5.40 34.42 12.44
N LEU A 69 6.32 33.66 11.84
CA LEU A 69 6.84 32.41 12.40
C LEU A 69 7.53 32.63 13.75
N LEU A 70 8.39 33.64 13.84
CA LEU A 70 9.09 33.99 15.08
C LEU A 70 8.12 34.54 16.13
N GLU A 71 7.16 35.38 15.77
CA GLU A 71 6.21 35.99 16.70
C GLU A 71 5.23 34.98 17.31
N ALA A 72 4.78 33.99 16.53
CA ALA A 72 3.84 32.97 16.99
C ALA A 72 4.40 32.12 18.15
N TYR A 73 5.72 31.91 18.16
CA TYR A 73 6.40 31.03 19.11
C TYR A 73 7.16 31.79 20.21
N ILE A 74 7.99 32.75 19.84
CA ILE A 74 8.95 33.38 20.76
C ILE A 74 8.23 34.20 21.85
N ARG A 75 7.05 34.78 21.54
CA ARG A 75 6.22 35.48 22.54
C ARG A 75 5.67 34.55 23.64
N ARG A 76 5.57 33.24 23.39
CA ARG A 76 5.06 32.26 24.38
C ARG A 76 6.13 31.80 25.35
N LYS A 77 7.40 31.77 24.92
CA LYS A 77 8.53 31.21 25.69
C LYS A 77 9.38 32.28 26.40
N TYR A 78 9.58 33.45 25.80
CA TYR A 78 10.51 34.48 26.31
C TYR A 78 9.74 35.71 26.82
N LYS A 79 10.25 36.37 27.87
CA LYS A 79 9.75 37.68 28.33
C LYS A 79 10.60 38.80 27.69
N LYS A 80 10.23 40.08 27.92
CA LYS A 80 10.72 41.31 27.25
C LYS A 80 12.20 41.23 26.76
N ASN A 81 12.47 41.59 25.49
CA ASN A 81 13.72 41.39 24.71
C ASN A 81 13.90 39.99 24.07
N TYR A 82 12.77 39.36 23.74
CA TYR A 82 12.64 37.99 23.27
C TYR A 82 13.49 37.56 22.05
N TYR A 83 13.85 38.48 21.16
CA TYR A 83 14.62 38.12 19.96
C TYR A 83 16.10 37.86 20.26
N TYR A 84 16.72 38.70 21.08
CA TYR A 84 18.15 38.55 21.41
C TYR A 84 18.40 37.34 22.30
N GLU A 85 17.49 37.06 23.24
CA GLU A 85 17.55 35.86 24.08
C GLU A 85 17.41 34.59 23.25
N TYR A 86 16.47 34.55 22.31
CA TYR A 86 16.32 33.43 21.38
C TYR A 86 17.58 33.24 20.51
N VAL A 87 18.13 34.30 19.93
CA VAL A 87 19.38 34.23 19.13
C VAL A 87 20.56 33.75 19.98
N ALA A 88 20.66 34.17 21.24
CA ALA A 88 21.68 33.69 22.16
C ALA A 88 21.49 32.20 22.48
N ASP A 89 20.25 31.77 22.72
CA ASP A 89 19.94 30.39 23.08
C ASP A 89 20.25 29.40 21.95
N ILE A 90 19.84 29.68 20.70
CA ILE A 90 20.09 28.77 19.57
C ILE A 90 21.57 28.56 19.26
N SER A 91 22.42 29.52 19.66
CA SER A 91 23.86 29.46 19.50
C SER A 91 24.53 28.49 20.48
N ARG A 92 23.84 28.11 21.56
CA ARG A 92 24.37 27.21 22.58
C ARG A 92 24.33 25.75 22.11
N PRO A 93 25.36 24.94 22.40
CA PRO A 93 25.39 23.52 22.01
C PRO A 93 24.30 22.65 22.65
N ASP A 94 23.82 23.04 23.83
CA ASP A 94 22.81 22.34 24.62
C ASP A 94 21.37 22.74 24.27
N TYR A 95 21.17 23.75 23.42
CA TYR A 95 19.84 24.17 23.00
C TYR A 95 19.21 23.20 22.01
N GLU A 96 18.14 22.53 22.42
CA GLU A 96 17.37 21.62 21.57
C GLU A 96 16.62 22.37 20.47
N VAL A 97 16.81 21.93 19.22
CA VAL A 97 16.04 22.43 18.07
C VAL A 97 14.59 22.04 18.24
N LEU A 98 13.69 22.99 18.09
CA LEU A 98 12.25 22.82 18.25
C LEU A 98 11.56 22.71 16.89
N PHE A 99 10.32 22.23 16.85
CA PHE A 99 9.56 22.12 15.60
C PHE A 99 9.42 23.44 14.86
N GLU A 100 9.28 24.53 15.59
CA GLU A 100 9.16 25.89 15.07
C GLU A 100 10.46 26.42 14.46
N ASP A 101 11.61 25.85 14.83
CA ASP A 101 12.92 26.21 14.29
C ASP A 101 13.20 25.52 12.94
N ILE A 102 12.57 24.37 12.69
CA ILE A 102 12.87 23.49 11.56
C ILE A 102 12.62 24.17 10.19
N PRO A 103 11.56 24.95 9.96
CA PRO A 103 11.38 25.66 8.68
C PRO A 103 12.55 26.59 8.34
N ILE A 104 13.12 27.28 9.33
CA ILE A 104 14.28 28.16 9.13
C ILE A 104 15.49 27.34 8.67
N ILE A 105 15.77 26.23 9.34
CA ILE A 105 16.92 25.37 9.04
C ILE A 105 16.73 24.64 7.69
N SER A 106 15.50 24.17 7.40
CA SER A 106 15.10 23.57 6.13
C SER A 106 15.38 24.51 4.95
N THR A 107 14.93 25.77 5.03
CA THR A 107 15.21 26.77 4.00
C THR A 107 16.69 27.12 3.91
N LEU A 108 17.36 27.31 5.05
CA LEU A 108 18.77 27.72 5.08
C LEU A 108 19.70 26.68 4.46
N GLU A 109 19.43 25.39 4.70
CA GLU A 109 20.26 24.29 4.23
C GLU A 109 19.79 23.69 2.89
N ASN A 110 18.64 24.15 2.39
CA ASN A 110 17.93 23.62 1.22
C ASN A 110 17.67 22.11 1.35
N VAL A 111 17.01 21.72 2.45
CA VAL A 111 16.73 20.31 2.78
C VAL A 111 15.26 20.14 3.11
N ARG A 112 14.58 19.26 2.38
CA ARG A 112 13.25 18.77 2.72
C ARG A 112 13.32 17.85 3.94
N ILE A 113 12.55 18.14 4.98
CA ILE A 113 12.58 17.40 6.24
C ILE A 113 11.24 16.70 6.48
N ILE A 114 11.28 15.40 6.66
CA ILE A 114 10.13 14.54 6.95
C ILE A 114 10.28 14.01 8.39
N ILE A 115 9.32 14.34 9.24
CA ILE A 115 9.35 13.98 10.67
C ILE A 115 8.26 12.97 10.97
N LEU A 116 8.68 11.76 11.31
CA LEU A 116 7.81 10.68 11.75
C LEU A 116 7.58 10.80 13.26
N THR A 117 6.34 10.80 13.70
CA THR A 117 6.03 10.87 15.13
C THR A 117 5.10 9.73 15.51
N TYR A 118 5.20 9.22 16.74
CA TYR A 118 4.27 8.20 17.22
C TYR A 118 2.88 8.79 17.57
N LYS A 119 2.79 10.12 17.70
CA LYS A 119 1.56 10.84 18.07
C LYS A 119 0.69 11.18 16.87
N LEU A 120 1.30 11.42 15.70
CA LEU A 120 0.60 11.81 14.47
C LEU A 120 0.57 10.63 13.51
N LYS A 121 -0.60 10.41 12.89
CA LYS A 121 -0.79 9.37 11.87
C LYS A 121 -0.09 9.70 10.55
N GLU A 122 0.12 10.99 10.27
CA GLU A 122 0.80 11.50 9.08
C GLU A 122 2.17 12.09 9.45
N PRO A 123 3.17 11.98 8.55
CA PRO A 123 4.45 12.65 8.72
C PRO A 123 4.28 14.17 8.68
N ILE A 124 5.06 14.89 9.48
CA ILE A 124 5.20 16.34 9.31
C ILE A 124 6.22 16.56 8.20
N ILE A 125 5.79 17.15 7.09
CA ILE A 125 6.65 17.44 5.93
C ILE A 125 6.93 18.95 5.92
N ILE A 126 8.21 19.31 5.93
CA ILE A 126 8.68 20.70 5.93
C ILE A 126 9.55 20.90 4.69
N GLU A 127 8.98 21.60 3.71
CA GLU A 127 9.67 21.99 2.48
C GLU A 127 10.47 23.28 2.70
N PRO A 128 11.64 23.45 2.04
CA PRO A 128 12.32 24.74 1.98
C PRO A 128 11.42 25.80 1.34
N ASP A 129 11.20 26.90 2.07
CA ASP A 129 10.41 28.03 1.61
C ASP A 129 11.31 29.19 1.20
N SER A 130 11.44 29.43 -0.10
CA SER A 130 12.27 30.51 -0.65
C SER A 130 11.83 31.92 -0.22
N GLU A 131 10.58 32.10 0.20
CA GLU A 131 10.07 33.39 0.67
C GLU A 131 10.35 33.62 2.16
N LEU A 132 10.60 32.55 2.93
CA LEU A 132 10.81 32.63 4.38
C LEU A 132 12.02 33.49 4.74
N LEU A 133 13.14 33.33 4.03
CA LEU A 133 14.39 34.05 4.30
C LEU A 133 14.60 35.27 3.37
N GLY A 134 13.60 35.63 2.55
CA GLY A 134 13.62 36.81 1.69
C GLY A 134 14.93 36.99 0.92
N CYS A 135 15.56 38.17 1.06
CA CYS A 135 16.81 38.51 0.36
C CYS A 135 18.08 37.97 1.01
N TYR A 136 18.00 37.06 1.99
CA TYR A 136 19.20 36.49 2.59
C TYR A 136 19.98 35.66 1.55
N PRO A 137 21.31 35.85 1.40
CA PRO A 137 22.10 35.11 0.44
C PRO A 137 22.22 33.63 0.84
N LEU A 138 21.40 32.78 0.21
CA LEU A 138 21.47 31.33 0.36
C LEU A 138 22.65 30.77 -0.45
N LYS A 139 23.26 29.69 0.05
CA LYS A 139 24.25 28.95 -0.76
C LYS A 139 23.53 28.36 -1.97
N SER A 140 24.07 28.57 -3.18
CA SER A 140 23.61 27.82 -4.35
C SER A 140 23.93 26.34 -4.14
N LYS A 141 22.89 25.51 -3.98
CA LYS A 141 23.01 24.06 -3.90
C LYS A 141 22.16 23.49 -5.02
N ASN A 142 22.78 22.71 -5.91
CA ASN A 142 22.17 22.26 -7.16
C ASN A 142 21.15 21.14 -7.03
N ASP A 143 20.94 20.56 -5.84
CA ASP A 143 19.93 19.54 -5.60
C ASP A 143 19.28 19.71 -4.22
N LEU A 144 17.94 19.65 -4.19
CA LEU A 144 17.16 19.56 -2.96
C LEU A 144 17.47 18.22 -2.28
N ARG A 145 18.02 18.25 -1.07
CA ARG A 145 18.25 17.04 -0.28
C ARG A 145 17.01 16.70 0.53
N GLU A 146 16.77 15.42 0.79
CA GLU A 146 15.69 14.95 1.65
C GLU A 146 16.25 14.25 2.89
N ALA A 147 15.67 14.53 4.07
CA ALA A 147 16.00 13.89 5.32
C ALA A 147 14.74 13.37 6.01
N VAL A 148 14.73 12.06 6.33
CA VAL A 148 13.67 11.42 7.11
C VAL A 148 14.18 11.17 8.53
N ILE A 149 13.48 11.70 9.52
CA ILE A 149 13.81 11.61 10.95
C ILE A 149 12.56 11.22 11.75
N CYS A 150 12.72 10.76 12.99
CA CYS A 150 11.60 10.62 13.91
C CYS A 150 11.73 11.51 15.15
N HIS A 151 10.60 11.80 15.79
CA HIS A 151 10.54 12.53 17.05
C HIS A 151 9.74 11.73 18.10
N ASN A 152 10.42 11.31 19.17
CA ASN A 152 9.86 10.46 20.23
C ASN A 152 9.29 11.25 21.42
N GLY A 153 8.98 12.54 21.23
CA GLY A 153 8.39 13.40 22.25
C GLY A 153 9.41 14.10 23.13
N HIS A 154 10.67 13.66 23.09
CA HIS A 154 11.79 14.30 23.79
C HIS A 154 12.94 14.66 22.85
N LYS A 155 13.24 13.84 21.83
CA LYS A 155 14.40 14.06 20.93
C LYS A 155 14.13 13.60 19.51
N PHE A 156 14.98 14.09 18.60
CA PHE A 156 15.03 13.62 17.22
C PHE A 156 15.98 12.43 17.08
N SER A 157 15.67 11.53 16.16
CA SER A 157 16.58 10.45 15.77
C SER A 157 16.55 10.23 14.26
N ARG A 158 17.70 9.84 13.68
CA ARG A 158 17.75 9.36 12.30
C ARG A 158 16.86 8.13 12.20
N VAL A 159 16.02 8.09 11.17
CA VAL A 159 15.42 6.82 10.76
C VAL A 159 16.13 6.32 9.52
N ASN A 160 16.34 5.02 9.47
CA ASN A 160 16.77 4.36 8.25
C ASN A 160 15.61 3.51 7.73
N PRO A 161 15.47 3.44 6.40
CA PRO A 161 14.66 2.38 5.83
C PRO A 161 15.25 1.07 6.34
N GLU A 162 14.40 0.15 6.79
CA GLU A 162 14.88 -1.15 7.19
C GLU A 162 15.63 -1.77 6.00
N LYS A 163 16.97 -1.90 6.10
CA LYS A 163 17.78 -2.45 5.01
C LYS A 163 17.42 -3.93 4.91
N GLY A 164 16.82 -4.21 3.77
CA GLY A 164 15.90 -5.30 3.57
C GLY A 164 14.70 -4.67 2.87
N VAL A 165 14.60 -4.76 1.56
CA VAL A 165 14.01 -6.00 1.03
C VAL A 165 13.91 -7.01 2.17
N LEU A 166 12.85 -6.88 2.99
CA LEU A 166 12.10 -8.07 3.24
C LEU A 166 11.82 -8.59 1.82
N GLU A 167 12.77 -9.35 1.27
CA GLU A 167 12.39 -10.62 0.69
C GLU A 167 11.41 -11.12 1.72
N PRO A 168 10.12 -11.20 1.37
CA PRO A 168 9.09 -11.51 2.34
C PRO A 168 9.64 -12.68 3.11
N LYS A 169 10.12 -12.42 4.35
CA LYS A 169 10.99 -13.35 5.09
C LYS A 169 10.09 -14.53 5.22
N ASN A 170 10.28 -15.56 4.35
CA ASN A 170 9.21 -16.44 3.86
C ASN A 170 8.06 -16.31 4.82
N ILE A 171 7.12 -15.36 4.59
CA ILE A 171 6.02 -15.14 5.56
C ILE A 171 5.56 -16.56 5.73
N PRO A 172 5.74 -17.18 6.91
CA PRO A 172 5.54 -18.62 7.00
C PRO A 172 4.18 -18.80 6.38
N GLU A 173 4.06 -19.68 5.37
CA GLU A 173 2.77 -20.01 4.78
C GLU A 173 1.93 -20.52 5.96
N LYS A 174 1.36 -19.58 6.72
CA LYS A 174 0.47 -19.80 7.83
C LYS A 174 -0.76 -20.21 7.06
N LYS A 175 -0.85 -21.54 6.97
CA LYS A 175 -2.02 -22.40 6.88
C LYS A 175 -3.27 -21.66 6.41
N LYS A 176 -3.91 -22.24 5.40
CA LYS A 176 -5.33 -22.04 5.12
C LYS A 176 -6.08 -21.80 6.44
N TYR A 177 -6.90 -20.76 6.48
CA TYR A 177 -7.73 -20.53 7.64
C TYR A 177 -9.01 -21.36 7.51
N ASN A 178 -9.67 -21.61 8.65
CA ASN A 178 -10.98 -22.24 8.61
C ASN A 178 -12.00 -21.22 8.11
N LYS A 179 -12.47 -21.43 6.87
CA LYS A 179 -13.48 -20.59 6.24
C LYS A 179 -14.86 -21.13 6.59
N LEU A 180 -15.74 -20.26 7.05
CA LEU A 180 -17.13 -20.61 7.32
C LEU A 180 -17.92 -20.71 6.01
N SER A 181 -18.94 -21.57 6.01
CA SER A 181 -19.92 -21.58 4.93
C SER A 181 -20.81 -20.33 5.10
N GLY A 182 -20.68 -19.37 4.20
CA GLY A 182 -21.47 -18.14 4.24
C GLY A 182 -22.97 -18.43 4.16
N ASN A 183 -23.76 -17.82 5.05
CA ASN A 183 -25.22 -17.95 5.09
C ASN A 183 -25.95 -16.70 4.56
N ALA A 184 -25.23 -15.75 3.97
CA ALA A 184 -25.80 -14.54 3.42
C ALA A 184 -26.58 -14.84 2.12
N GLY A 185 -27.72 -14.17 1.93
CA GLY A 185 -28.39 -14.16 0.63
C GLY A 185 -27.58 -13.39 -0.40
N ILE A 186 -27.79 -13.67 -1.70
CA ILE A 186 -27.01 -13.15 -2.84
C ILE A 186 -26.63 -11.65 -2.72
N LYS A 187 -27.59 -10.78 -2.36
CA LYS A 187 -27.33 -9.33 -2.22
C LYS A 187 -26.37 -8.98 -1.08
N GLY A 188 -26.42 -9.74 0.02
CA GLY A 188 -25.51 -9.57 1.13
C GLY A 188 -24.09 -9.99 0.76
N SER A 189 -23.95 -11.14 0.08
CA SER A 189 -22.66 -11.63 -0.41
C SER A 189 -22.02 -10.66 -1.40
N LEU A 190 -22.80 -10.12 -2.35
CA LEU A 190 -22.28 -9.14 -3.32
C LEU A 190 -21.84 -7.84 -2.63
N TYR A 191 -22.60 -7.34 -1.65
CA TYR A 191 -22.19 -6.20 -0.84
C TYR A 191 -20.88 -6.45 -0.09
N GLN A 192 -20.68 -7.65 0.46
CA GLN A 192 -19.44 -8.03 1.14
C GLN A 192 -18.26 -8.13 0.16
N ILE A 193 -18.45 -8.70 -1.03
CA ILE A 193 -17.44 -8.79 -2.09
C ILE A 193 -17.00 -7.39 -2.54
N ASP A 194 -17.93 -6.45 -2.68
CA ASP A 194 -17.61 -5.07 -3.02
C ASP A 194 -16.73 -4.41 -1.93
N LEU A 195 -17.07 -4.61 -0.65
CA LEU A 195 -16.25 -4.11 0.47
C LEU A 195 -14.86 -4.76 0.50
N LEU A 196 -14.77 -6.08 0.28
CA LEU A 196 -13.50 -6.80 0.16
C LEU A 196 -12.65 -6.24 -0.99
N THR A 197 -13.26 -5.93 -2.11
CA THR A 197 -12.60 -5.34 -3.29
C THR A 197 -12.06 -3.95 -2.96
N ILE A 198 -12.85 -3.10 -2.29
CA ILE A 198 -12.41 -1.78 -1.83
C ILE A 198 -11.21 -1.91 -0.87
N PHE A 199 -11.25 -2.86 0.08
CA PHE A 199 -10.14 -3.11 0.99
C PHE A 199 -8.88 -3.61 0.26
N LEU A 200 -9.02 -4.49 -0.74
CA LEU A 200 -7.90 -4.95 -1.57
C LEU A 200 -7.25 -3.77 -2.30
N LEU A 201 -8.06 -2.93 -2.94
CA LEU A 201 -7.59 -1.81 -3.74
C LEU A 201 -6.95 -0.71 -2.88
N ASN A 202 -7.60 -0.33 -1.78
CA ASN A 202 -7.02 0.64 -0.84
C ASN A 202 -5.81 0.05 -0.11
N GLY A 203 -5.79 -1.25 0.17
CA GLY A 203 -4.64 -1.95 0.74
C GLY A 203 -3.45 -1.89 -0.20
N LEU A 204 -3.63 -2.16 -1.48
CA LEU A 204 -2.59 -2.05 -2.50
C LEU A 204 -2.08 -0.60 -2.66
N ASN A 205 -2.97 0.39 -2.52
CA ASN A 205 -2.59 1.79 -2.71
C ASN A 205 -1.88 2.39 -1.48
N LYS A 206 -2.35 2.07 -0.26
CA LYS A 206 -2.00 2.77 0.99
C LYS A 206 -1.08 1.97 1.90
N CYS A 207 -1.04 0.65 1.78
CA CYS A 207 -0.36 -0.25 2.70
C CYS A 207 0.68 -1.09 1.97
N ALA A 208 1.69 -1.55 2.72
CA ALA A 208 2.61 -2.58 2.27
C ALA A 208 2.46 -3.79 3.21
N CYS A 209 2.75 -4.98 2.69
CA CYS A 209 2.78 -6.25 3.43
C CYS A 209 1.48 -6.50 4.20
N TRP A 210 0.44 -6.92 3.50
CA TRP A 210 -0.85 -7.23 4.13
C TRP A 210 -1.42 -8.56 3.63
N ARG A 211 -2.36 -9.09 4.41
CA ARG A 211 -3.22 -10.21 4.01
C ARG A 211 -4.68 -9.92 4.32
N LEU A 212 -5.56 -10.44 3.48
CA LEU A 212 -7.01 -10.32 3.54
C LEU A 212 -7.63 -11.71 3.62
N SER A 213 -8.64 -11.86 4.47
CA SER A 213 -9.47 -13.06 4.57
C SER A 213 -10.95 -12.70 4.73
N THR A 214 -11.82 -13.65 4.40
CA THR A 214 -13.29 -13.54 4.45
C THR A 214 -13.88 -14.81 5.05
N GLU A 215 -15.02 -14.71 5.74
CA GLU A 215 -15.65 -15.82 6.47
C GLU A 215 -14.66 -16.50 7.45
N ASN A 216 -13.81 -15.72 8.11
CA ASN A 216 -12.73 -16.26 8.93
C ASN A 216 -13.25 -16.69 10.31
N ALA A 217 -13.31 -18.01 10.57
CA ALA A 217 -13.95 -18.57 11.76
C ALA A 217 -13.40 -18.05 13.10
N ILE A 218 -12.13 -17.64 13.16
CA ILE A 218 -11.52 -17.13 14.41
C ILE A 218 -11.88 -15.66 14.70
N ALA A 219 -12.59 -14.98 13.80
CA ALA A 219 -13.03 -13.60 13.93
C ALA A 219 -14.49 -13.45 14.45
N ASP A 220 -15.13 -14.55 14.83
CA ASP A 220 -16.51 -14.62 15.39
C ASP A 220 -17.51 -13.78 14.57
N LYS A 221 -18.00 -12.63 15.07
CA LYS A 221 -18.97 -11.76 14.36
C LYS A 221 -18.34 -10.74 13.44
N PHE A 222 -17.02 -10.73 13.29
CA PHE A 222 -16.30 -9.85 12.37
C PHE A 222 -15.55 -10.69 11.33
N ASP A 223 -16.15 -11.82 10.97
CA ASP A 223 -15.66 -12.84 10.07
C ASP A 223 -15.80 -12.45 8.60
N ASP A 224 -16.76 -11.61 8.24
CA ASP A 224 -17.00 -11.19 6.84
C ASP A 224 -15.75 -10.63 6.16
N LEU A 225 -14.91 -9.86 6.88
CA LEU A 225 -13.68 -9.29 6.36
C LEU A 225 -12.65 -9.12 7.47
N VAL A 226 -11.45 -9.67 7.28
CA VAL A 226 -10.30 -9.50 8.17
C VAL A 226 -9.08 -9.08 7.35
N PHE A 227 -8.59 -7.87 7.60
CA PHE A 227 -7.42 -7.29 6.96
C PHE A 227 -6.28 -7.12 7.98
N GLU A 228 -5.14 -7.74 7.73
CA GLU A 228 -4.00 -7.78 8.66
C GLU A 228 -2.74 -7.19 8.03
N LEU A 229 -2.10 -6.27 8.75
CA LEU A 229 -0.79 -5.71 8.40
C LEU A 229 0.33 -6.60 8.94
N VAL A 230 1.15 -7.13 8.05
CA VAL A 230 2.26 -8.04 8.34
C VAL A 230 3.59 -7.26 8.26
N PRO A 231 4.57 -7.49 9.15
CA PRO A 231 4.60 -8.46 10.26
C PRO A 231 4.01 -7.93 11.57
N SER A 232 3.43 -6.73 11.58
CA SER A 232 2.92 -6.10 12.82
C SER A 232 1.74 -6.83 13.48
N GLU A 233 1.11 -7.74 12.74
CA GLU A 233 -0.12 -8.48 13.06
C GLU A 233 -1.29 -7.56 13.50
N ILE A 234 -1.23 -6.27 13.12
CA ILE A 234 -2.30 -5.31 13.37
C ILE A 234 -3.49 -5.62 12.46
N ALA A 235 -4.68 -5.82 13.04
CA ALA A 235 -5.87 -6.26 12.32
C ALA A 235 -6.97 -5.19 12.27
N ILE A 236 -7.65 -5.10 11.13
CA ILE A 236 -8.92 -4.40 10.94
C ILE A 236 -9.93 -5.49 10.57
N LEU A 237 -10.99 -5.62 11.38
CA LEU A 237 -12.03 -6.62 11.17
C LEU A 237 -13.35 -5.92 10.92
N LEU A 238 -14.19 -6.49 10.06
CA LEU A 238 -15.42 -5.87 9.62
C LEU A 238 -16.55 -6.88 9.50
N GLN A 239 -17.75 -6.47 9.93
CA GLN A 239 -19.03 -7.10 9.63
C GLN A 239 -19.79 -6.22 8.62
N ALA A 240 -20.15 -6.80 7.49
CA ALA A 240 -20.97 -6.21 6.46
C ALA A 240 -22.46 -6.42 6.76
N LYS A 241 -23.24 -5.35 6.77
CA LYS A 241 -24.70 -5.40 6.98
C LYS A 241 -25.44 -4.63 5.89
N HIS A 242 -26.27 -5.32 5.13
CA HIS A 242 -27.06 -4.72 4.05
C HIS A 242 -28.57 -4.78 4.35
N ARG A 243 -29.23 -3.62 4.48
CA ARG A 243 -30.70 -3.52 4.51
C ARG A 243 -31.26 -3.26 3.11
N LYS A 244 -32.28 -4.03 2.72
CA LYS A 244 -33.02 -3.80 1.46
C LYS A 244 -33.76 -2.46 1.46
N ASN A 245 -34.39 -2.09 2.58
CA ASN A 245 -35.11 -0.83 2.72
C ASN A 245 -34.22 0.23 3.38
N LYS A 246 -33.63 1.12 2.57
CA LYS A 246 -32.75 2.20 3.04
C LYS A 246 -33.44 3.23 3.94
N SER A 247 -34.77 3.36 3.86
CA SER A 247 -35.53 4.30 4.71
C SER A 247 -35.62 3.84 6.17
N LYS A 248 -35.45 2.54 6.43
CA LYS A 248 -35.47 1.99 7.79
C LYS A 248 -34.12 2.17 8.46
N ARG A 249 -33.96 3.32 9.11
CA ARG A 249 -32.80 3.64 9.96
C ARG A 249 -32.65 2.65 11.11
N ILE A 250 -31.44 2.54 11.63
CA ILE A 250 -31.12 1.73 12.80
C ILE A 250 -31.61 2.47 14.04
N THR A 251 -32.47 1.83 14.81
CA THR A 251 -33.06 2.48 15.99
C THR A 251 -32.13 2.38 17.19
N TYR A 252 -32.31 3.29 18.14
CA TYR A 252 -31.64 3.23 19.44
C TYR A 252 -31.86 1.87 20.12
N ASP A 253 -33.08 1.35 20.09
CA ASP A 253 -33.42 0.07 20.72
C ASP A 253 -32.73 -1.12 20.01
N GLU A 254 -32.57 -1.06 18.68
CA GLU A 254 -31.84 -2.07 17.90
C GLU A 254 -30.33 -2.12 18.27
N LEU A 255 -29.74 -1.02 18.74
CA LEU A 255 -28.33 -0.97 19.17
C LEU A 255 -28.10 -1.63 20.54
N PHE A 256 -29.05 -1.54 21.47
CA PHE A 256 -28.89 -2.02 22.86
C PHE A 256 -29.72 -3.26 23.20
N THR A 257 -30.44 -3.80 22.23
CA THR A 257 -31.23 -5.02 22.35
C THR A 257 -30.42 -6.19 22.92
N ASN A 258 -31.07 -6.90 23.86
CA ASN A 258 -30.54 -8.07 24.55
C ASN A 258 -30.93 -9.39 23.86
N ASN A 259 -31.63 -9.31 22.72
CA ASN A 259 -32.13 -10.46 22.00
C ASN A 259 -31.04 -11.02 21.05
N SER A 260 -30.46 -12.16 21.42
CA SER A 260 -29.39 -12.82 20.65
C SER A 260 -29.80 -13.25 19.24
N GLN A 261 -31.10 -13.35 18.94
CA GLN A 261 -31.61 -13.89 17.69
C GLN A 261 -32.21 -12.86 16.73
N LYS A 262 -32.54 -11.63 17.16
CA LYS A 262 -33.40 -10.73 16.36
C LYS A 262 -32.71 -9.55 15.69
N ASP A 263 -31.60 -9.03 16.22
CA ASP A 263 -31.07 -7.75 15.74
C ASP A 263 -29.64 -7.82 15.22
N ASP A 264 -29.49 -7.42 13.97
CA ASP A 264 -28.22 -7.36 13.22
C ASP A 264 -27.25 -6.30 13.73
N PHE A 265 -27.69 -5.38 14.60
CA PHE A 265 -26.91 -4.20 15.02
C PHE A 265 -26.64 -4.12 16.53
N SER A 266 -26.92 -5.19 17.29
CA SER A 266 -26.75 -5.25 18.75
C SER A 266 -25.28 -5.04 19.18
N LEU A 267 -24.99 -3.93 19.87
CA LEU A 267 -23.69 -3.65 20.47
C LEU A 267 -23.30 -4.68 21.55
N PRO A 268 -24.20 -5.14 22.44
CA PRO A 268 -23.88 -6.23 23.37
C PRO A 268 -23.33 -7.48 22.67
N LYS A 269 -23.93 -7.87 21.53
CA LYS A 269 -23.46 -9.01 20.72
C LYS A 269 -22.04 -8.77 20.20
N TYR A 270 -21.76 -7.58 19.68
CA TYR A 270 -20.43 -7.22 19.17
C TYR A 270 -19.37 -7.12 20.28
N PHE A 271 -19.74 -6.66 21.48
CA PHE A 271 -18.86 -6.65 22.65
C PHE A 271 -18.38 -8.06 23.02
N PHE A 272 -19.30 -9.03 23.12
CA PHE A 272 -18.91 -10.41 23.42
C PHE A 272 -18.08 -11.04 22.31
N SER A 273 -18.36 -10.70 21.04
CA SER A 273 -17.51 -11.11 19.93
C SER A 273 -16.10 -10.52 20.07
N TYR A 274 -15.99 -9.21 20.32
CA TYR A 274 -14.72 -8.50 20.52
C TYR A 274 -13.87 -9.15 21.62
N ARG A 275 -14.49 -9.47 22.77
CA ARG A 275 -13.80 -10.15 23.87
C ARG A 275 -13.19 -11.50 23.49
N LYS A 276 -13.82 -12.26 22.58
CA LYS A 276 -13.27 -13.55 22.13
C LYS A 276 -12.13 -13.37 21.14
N ILE A 277 -12.15 -12.32 20.33
CA ILE A 277 -11.21 -12.15 19.22
C ILE A 277 -9.98 -11.33 19.59
N LYS A 278 -10.02 -10.53 20.68
CA LYS A 278 -8.89 -9.70 21.12
C LYS A 278 -7.65 -10.49 21.51
N ASP A 279 -7.80 -11.77 21.85
CA ASP A 279 -6.69 -12.68 22.15
C ASP A 279 -6.07 -13.28 20.88
N ASN A 280 -6.82 -13.29 19.77
CA ASN A 280 -6.38 -13.83 18.48
C ASN A 280 -5.74 -12.76 17.57
N PHE A 281 -6.09 -11.48 17.78
CA PHE A 281 -5.71 -10.39 16.90
C PHE A 281 -5.22 -9.17 17.69
N LYS A 282 -4.18 -8.49 17.18
CA LYS A 282 -3.83 -7.15 17.63
C LYS A 282 -4.77 -6.14 16.96
N ILE A 283 -5.93 -5.93 17.56
CA ILE A 283 -7.02 -5.16 16.94
C ILE A 283 -6.66 -3.67 16.85
N ARG A 284 -6.71 -3.13 15.63
CA ARG A 284 -6.78 -1.68 15.39
C ARG A 284 -8.22 -1.21 15.49
N ASN A 285 -9.10 -1.78 14.66
CA ASN A 285 -10.52 -1.44 14.61
C ASN A 285 -11.36 -2.71 14.41
N VAL A 286 -12.54 -2.75 15.04
CA VAL A 286 -13.65 -3.63 14.66
C VAL A 286 -14.77 -2.76 14.10
N ILE A 287 -15.24 -3.09 12.90
CA ILE A 287 -16.11 -2.22 12.12
C ILE A 287 -17.44 -2.92 11.85
N VAL A 288 -18.55 -2.22 12.03
CA VAL A 288 -19.81 -2.60 11.40
C VAL A 288 -20.06 -1.63 10.26
N CYS A 289 -20.10 -2.12 9.03
CA CYS A 289 -20.33 -1.31 7.83
C CYS A 289 -21.70 -1.60 7.24
N THR A 290 -22.49 -0.55 6.99
CA THR A 290 -23.85 -0.70 6.50
C THR A 290 -24.30 0.41 5.55
N ASN A 291 -25.31 0.09 4.75
CA ASN A 291 -25.91 0.98 3.75
C ASN A 291 -27.04 1.87 4.30
N VAL A 292 -27.27 1.89 5.61
CA VAL A 292 -28.32 2.68 6.28
C VAL A 292 -27.76 3.57 7.38
N ASP A 293 -28.51 4.62 7.72
CA ASP A 293 -28.17 5.54 8.79
C ASP A 293 -28.73 5.11 10.15
N VAL A 294 -28.25 5.74 11.21
CA VAL A 294 -28.82 5.67 12.56
C VAL A 294 -29.98 6.66 12.72
N SER A 295 -30.97 6.32 13.56
CA SER A 295 -32.10 7.20 13.87
C SER A 295 -31.64 8.44 14.64
N ASP A 296 -32.45 9.50 14.65
CA ASP A 296 -32.05 10.76 15.31
C ASP A 296 -31.83 10.58 16.82
N LYS A 297 -32.62 9.73 17.48
CA LYS A 297 -32.41 9.35 18.89
C LYS A 297 -31.08 8.62 19.13
N ALA A 298 -30.60 7.85 18.16
CA ALA A 298 -29.30 7.19 18.26
C ALA A 298 -28.12 8.14 18.02
N LYS A 299 -28.35 9.36 17.50
CA LYS A 299 -27.30 10.35 17.26
C LYS A 299 -26.77 10.98 18.56
N ASP A 300 -27.56 10.98 19.62
CA ASP A 300 -27.18 11.59 20.92
C ASP A 300 -26.05 10.84 21.64
N ILE A 301 -25.83 9.57 21.27
CA ILE A 301 -24.87 8.66 21.90
C ILE A 301 -23.65 8.35 21.04
N VAL A 302 -23.54 8.98 19.86
CA VAL A 302 -22.43 8.80 18.92
C VAL A 302 -21.75 10.12 18.61
N ASN A 303 -20.44 10.07 18.42
CA ASN A 303 -19.68 11.12 17.76
C ASN A 303 -19.69 10.84 16.25
N LYS A 304 -19.91 11.88 15.46
CA LYS A 304 -20.01 11.81 14.00
C LYS A 304 -18.73 12.33 13.37
N GLU A 305 -18.11 11.53 12.51
CA GLU A 305 -16.98 11.92 11.68
C GLU A 305 -17.22 11.51 10.23
N VAL A 306 -16.79 12.34 9.27
CA VAL A 306 -16.76 11.93 7.86
C VAL A 306 -15.56 10.99 7.67
N LEU A 307 -15.68 9.96 6.83
CA LEU A 307 -14.56 9.06 6.55
C LEU A 307 -13.35 9.84 6.03
N GLY A 308 -12.23 9.75 6.75
CA GLY A 308 -10.95 10.34 6.36
C GLY A 308 -10.16 9.45 5.41
N LYS A 309 -9.17 10.04 4.72
CA LYS A 309 -8.31 9.38 3.71
C LYS A 309 -7.59 8.13 4.24
N GLU A 310 -7.32 8.09 5.54
CA GLU A 310 -6.66 7.00 6.25
C GLU A 310 -7.56 5.77 6.44
N ASN A 311 -8.87 5.89 6.23
CA ASN A 311 -9.79 4.76 6.35
C ASN A 311 -9.69 3.83 5.12
N MET A 312 -9.77 2.52 5.35
CA MET A 312 -9.73 1.50 4.29
C MET A 312 -10.95 1.51 3.39
N LEU A 313 -12.06 2.10 3.84
CA LEU A 313 -13.29 2.30 3.06
C LEU A 313 -13.40 3.70 2.46
N TYR A 314 -12.38 4.54 2.62
CA TYR A 314 -12.39 5.87 2.00
C TYR A 314 -12.30 5.79 0.48
N TYR A 315 -13.06 6.67 -0.16
CA TYR A 315 -12.97 6.99 -1.58
C TYR A 315 -13.19 8.50 -1.79
N GLU A 316 -12.60 9.08 -2.83
CA GLU A 316 -12.74 10.51 -3.10
C GLU A 316 -14.21 10.94 -3.29
N GLY A 317 -14.60 12.05 -2.66
CA GLY A 317 -15.99 12.51 -2.70
C GLY A 317 -16.97 11.72 -1.82
N THR A 318 -16.48 10.78 -1.00
CA THR A 318 -17.34 10.09 -0.03
C THR A 318 -17.96 11.07 0.96
N SER A 319 -19.25 10.87 1.24
CA SER A 319 -20.00 11.52 2.32
C SER A 319 -20.38 10.53 3.43
N SER A 320 -19.85 9.30 3.35
CA SER A 320 -20.13 8.25 4.33
C SER A 320 -19.61 8.63 5.71
N ILE A 321 -20.35 8.19 6.72
CA ILE A 321 -20.20 8.63 8.09
C ILE A 321 -19.62 7.50 8.92
N CYS A 322 -18.57 7.80 9.67
CA CYS A 322 -18.07 6.97 10.75
C CYS A 322 -18.64 7.47 12.07
N TYR A 323 -19.29 6.59 12.80
CA TYR A 323 -19.74 6.82 14.16
C TYR A 323 -18.83 6.11 15.15
N THR A 324 -18.39 6.83 16.17
CA THR A 324 -17.82 6.27 17.40
C THR A 324 -18.78 6.56 18.55
N PHE A 325 -18.72 5.81 19.64
CA PHE A 325 -19.68 5.96 20.75
C PHE A 325 -19.10 6.87 21.85
N ASN A 326 -19.92 7.79 22.34
CA ASN A 326 -19.53 8.71 23.42
C ASN A 326 -19.91 8.15 24.80
N GLU A 327 -19.55 8.86 25.87
CA GLU A 327 -19.79 8.40 27.25
C GLU A 327 -21.28 8.20 27.58
N ASN A 328 -22.20 8.89 26.90
CA ASN A 328 -23.63 8.75 27.10
C ASN A 328 -24.15 7.35 26.70
N SER A 329 -23.40 6.61 25.87
CA SER A 329 -23.75 5.23 25.49
C SER A 329 -23.46 4.20 26.60
N LEU A 330 -22.59 4.52 27.56
CA LEU A 330 -22.07 3.55 28.53
C LEU A 330 -23.15 2.95 29.44
N PRO A 331 -24.09 3.72 30.03
CA PRO A 331 -25.09 3.15 30.94
C PRO A 331 -25.97 2.10 30.25
N ASP A 332 -26.44 2.40 29.03
CA ASP A 332 -27.33 1.52 28.27
C ASP A 332 -26.57 0.33 27.69
N LEU A 333 -25.31 0.52 27.27
CA LEU A 333 -24.46 -0.60 26.84
C LEU A 333 -24.20 -1.58 27.99
N LYS A 334 -23.89 -1.09 29.20
CA LYS A 334 -23.71 -1.93 30.39
C LYS A 334 -24.95 -2.73 30.71
N LYS A 335 -26.12 -2.08 30.66
CA LYS A 335 -27.41 -2.74 30.88
C LYS A 335 -27.65 -3.82 29.81
N GLY A 336 -27.47 -3.48 28.53
CA GLY A 336 -27.62 -4.39 27.41
C GLY A 336 -26.68 -5.60 27.49
N ILE A 337 -25.41 -5.41 27.84
CA ILE A 337 -24.43 -6.49 28.04
C ILE A 337 -24.85 -7.39 29.21
N SER A 338 -25.26 -6.80 30.33
CA SER A 338 -25.71 -7.56 31.51
C SER A 338 -26.91 -8.43 31.19
N GLU A 339 -27.90 -7.90 30.47
CA GLU A 339 -29.09 -8.64 30.06
C GLU A 339 -28.77 -9.70 28.99
N PHE A 340 -27.92 -9.38 28.02
CA PHE A 340 -27.49 -10.31 26.98
C PHE A 340 -26.73 -11.50 27.58
N SER A 341 -25.87 -11.27 28.57
CA SER A 341 -25.09 -12.33 29.25
C SER A 341 -25.98 -13.39 29.91
N LYS A 342 -27.11 -12.96 30.50
CA LYS A 342 -28.11 -13.86 31.11
C LYS A 342 -28.78 -14.76 30.07
N ASN A 343 -28.96 -14.25 28.86
CA ASN A 343 -29.68 -14.95 27.79
C ASN A 343 -28.81 -15.98 27.04
N VAL A 344 -27.49 -15.81 26.99
CA VAL A 344 -26.64 -16.57 26.05
C VAL A 344 -25.92 -17.78 26.67
N LYS A 345 -26.06 -18.06 27.98
CA LYS A 345 -25.33 -19.16 28.68
C LYS A 345 -23.81 -19.17 28.40
N THR A 346 -23.25 -18.07 27.90
CA THR A 346 -21.81 -17.84 27.88
C THR A 346 -21.42 -17.70 29.33
N GLY A 347 -20.67 -18.66 29.88
CA GLY A 347 -20.12 -18.62 31.23
C GLY A 347 -19.28 -17.37 31.42
N GLY A 348 -19.96 -16.26 31.70
CA GLY A 348 -19.42 -14.92 31.51
C GLY A 348 -18.44 -14.60 32.60
N ASP A 349 -17.17 -14.61 32.26
CA ASP A 349 -16.16 -13.86 33.00
C ASP A 349 -16.71 -12.47 33.29
N ALA A 350 -16.61 -12.04 34.55
CA ALA A 350 -16.91 -10.68 34.95
C ALA A 350 -16.29 -9.70 33.96
N PHE A 351 -17.07 -8.74 33.48
CA PHE A 351 -16.58 -7.65 32.65
C PHE A 351 -16.47 -6.39 33.50
N SER A 352 -15.45 -5.59 33.22
CA SER A 352 -15.22 -4.30 33.85
C SER A 352 -15.75 -3.16 32.99
N ASP A 353 -15.84 -1.97 33.58
CA ASP A 353 -16.09 -0.74 32.82
C ASP A 353 -14.97 -0.47 31.82
N GLU A 354 -13.73 -0.83 32.19
CA GLU A 354 -12.54 -0.73 31.36
C GLU A 354 -12.64 -1.62 30.12
N ASP A 355 -13.20 -2.83 30.21
CA ASP A 355 -13.42 -3.71 29.05
C ASP A 355 -14.38 -3.07 28.04
N ILE A 356 -15.44 -2.42 28.51
CA ILE A 356 -16.43 -1.75 27.65
C ILE A 356 -15.78 -0.53 26.98
N LYS A 357 -15.02 0.27 27.74
CA LYS A 357 -14.29 1.43 27.20
C LYS A 357 -13.25 1.01 26.16
N ASP A 358 -12.54 -0.09 26.40
CA ASP A 358 -11.58 -0.67 25.45
C ASP A 358 -12.28 -1.10 24.16
N PHE A 359 -13.40 -1.82 24.25
CA PHE A 359 -14.22 -2.16 23.10
C PHE A 359 -14.66 -0.92 22.31
N LEU A 360 -15.24 0.09 22.97
CA LEU A 360 -15.73 1.30 22.30
C LEU A 360 -14.61 2.14 21.67
N LYS A 361 -13.40 2.09 22.21
CA LYS A 361 -12.22 2.72 21.62
C LYS A 361 -11.83 2.10 20.27
N HIS A 362 -12.05 0.81 20.11
CA HIS A 362 -11.74 0.06 18.88
C HIS A 362 -12.95 -0.11 17.94
N PHE A 363 -14.16 0.08 18.43
CA PHE A 363 -15.39 -0.10 17.67
C PHE A 363 -15.73 1.12 16.80
N GLN A 364 -15.99 0.87 15.51
CA GLN A 364 -16.44 1.87 14.56
C GLN A 364 -17.72 1.41 13.88
N PHE A 365 -18.64 2.35 13.67
CA PHE A 365 -19.89 2.09 12.98
C PHE A 365 -19.98 2.95 11.73
N ILE A 366 -19.77 2.35 10.55
CA ILE A 366 -19.79 3.06 9.27
C ILE A 366 -21.18 2.94 8.67
N ALA A 367 -21.87 4.07 8.60
CA ALA A 367 -23.25 4.19 8.18
C ALA A 367 -23.36 4.93 6.83
N ASN A 368 -24.50 4.73 6.16
CA ASN A 368 -24.76 5.28 4.81
C ASN A 368 -23.63 4.98 3.82
N PHE A 369 -23.02 3.80 3.90
CA PHE A 369 -22.09 3.36 2.88
C PHE A 369 -22.86 3.04 1.57
N PRO A 370 -22.30 3.29 0.38
CA PRO A 370 -23.00 3.02 -0.89
C PRO A 370 -23.48 1.56 -1.00
N SER A 371 -24.54 1.31 -1.76
CA SER A 371 -25.05 -0.05 -1.99
C SER A 371 -24.60 -0.62 -3.33
N GLN A 372 -24.98 -1.87 -3.59
CA GLN A 372 -24.76 -2.54 -4.87
C GLN A 372 -25.17 -1.66 -6.07
N GLY A 373 -24.29 -1.54 -7.06
CA GLY A 373 -24.39 -0.64 -8.22
C GLY A 373 -23.71 0.72 -8.02
N ASP A 374 -23.86 1.35 -6.85
CA ASP A 374 -23.09 2.55 -6.50
C ASP A 374 -21.63 2.16 -6.16
N LEU A 375 -21.44 0.98 -5.56
CA LEU A 375 -20.12 0.45 -5.22
C LEU A 375 -19.26 0.13 -6.45
N ASP A 376 -19.86 -0.28 -7.57
CA ASP A 376 -19.13 -0.48 -8.84
C ASP A 376 -18.45 0.82 -9.29
N GLN A 377 -19.16 1.95 -9.14
CA GLN A 377 -18.62 3.28 -9.46
C GLN A 377 -17.51 3.69 -8.49
N VAL A 378 -17.64 3.32 -7.21
CA VAL A 378 -16.61 3.55 -6.21
C VAL A 378 -15.35 2.76 -6.56
N ILE A 379 -15.48 1.49 -6.92
CA ILE A 379 -14.37 0.63 -7.35
C ILE A 379 -13.70 1.22 -8.60
N ASP A 380 -14.48 1.59 -9.63
CA ASP A 380 -14.00 2.27 -10.83
C ASP A 380 -13.19 3.52 -10.52
N MET A 381 -13.68 4.32 -9.58
CA MET A 381 -13.02 5.55 -9.19
C MET A 381 -11.70 5.25 -8.46
N ILE A 382 -11.68 4.32 -7.51
CA ILE A 382 -10.43 3.94 -6.80
C ILE A 382 -9.40 3.41 -7.81
N VAL A 383 -9.79 2.53 -8.74
CA VAL A 383 -8.90 1.99 -9.78
C VAL A 383 -8.36 3.11 -10.66
N SER A 384 -9.20 4.08 -11.05
CA SER A 384 -8.79 5.20 -11.91
C SER A 384 -7.76 6.13 -11.29
N GLN A 385 -7.60 6.08 -9.96
CA GLN A 385 -6.63 6.88 -9.19
C GLN A 385 -5.31 6.15 -8.93
N MET A 386 -5.21 4.88 -9.29
CA MET A 386 -3.99 4.11 -9.11
C MET A 386 -2.93 4.54 -10.12
N GLU A 387 -1.71 4.82 -9.64
CA GLU A 387 -0.57 5.32 -10.42
C GLU A 387 -0.25 4.46 -11.66
N PHE A 388 -0.59 3.18 -11.62
CA PHE A 388 -0.27 2.19 -12.65
C PHE A 388 -1.48 1.77 -13.51
N CYS A 389 -2.63 2.44 -13.38
CA CYS A 389 -3.80 2.20 -14.22
C CYS A 389 -4.12 3.46 -15.03
N SER A 390 -4.31 3.31 -16.34
CA SER A 390 -4.79 4.43 -17.15
C SER A 390 -6.27 4.68 -16.86
N ARG A 391 -6.68 5.95 -16.78
CA ARG A 391 -8.07 6.34 -16.54
C ARG A 391 -9.03 5.80 -17.62
N PHE A 392 -8.53 5.58 -18.83
CA PHE A 392 -9.31 5.07 -19.95
C PHE A 392 -9.59 3.57 -19.87
N GLU A 393 -8.85 2.83 -19.05
CA GLU A 393 -8.98 1.38 -18.91
C GLU A 393 -9.60 0.97 -17.57
N SER A 394 -9.86 1.91 -16.66
CA SER A 394 -10.23 1.60 -15.28
C SER A 394 -11.42 0.64 -15.17
N LYS A 395 -12.42 0.78 -16.04
CA LYS A 395 -13.60 -0.11 -16.07
C LYS A 395 -13.26 -1.57 -16.35
N ASP A 396 -12.35 -1.82 -17.28
CA ASP A 396 -11.93 -3.18 -17.61
C ASP A 396 -11.20 -3.80 -16.41
N TYR A 397 -10.34 -3.03 -15.76
CA TYR A 397 -9.61 -3.44 -14.56
C TYR A 397 -10.55 -3.71 -13.40
N SER A 398 -11.48 -2.80 -13.11
CA SER A 398 -12.47 -2.97 -12.04
C SER A 398 -13.27 -4.24 -12.24
N LYS A 399 -13.87 -4.42 -13.43
CA LYS A 399 -14.66 -5.62 -13.73
C LYS A 399 -13.83 -6.90 -13.56
N TYR A 400 -12.60 -6.89 -14.06
CA TYR A 400 -11.71 -8.02 -13.97
C TYR A 400 -11.34 -8.36 -12.52
N ILE A 401 -10.98 -7.35 -11.72
CA ILE A 401 -10.61 -7.53 -10.31
C ILE A 401 -11.81 -7.98 -9.49
N THR A 402 -13.00 -7.38 -9.70
CA THR A 402 -14.23 -7.82 -9.03
C THR A 402 -14.53 -9.28 -9.35
N ASN A 403 -14.35 -9.72 -10.60
CA ASN A 403 -14.50 -11.14 -10.96
C ASN A 403 -13.50 -12.04 -10.22
N LYS A 404 -12.22 -11.65 -10.13
CA LYS A 404 -11.23 -12.40 -9.34
C LYS A 404 -11.59 -12.45 -7.84
N MET A 405 -12.19 -11.39 -7.32
CA MET A 405 -12.68 -11.35 -5.94
C MET A 405 -13.89 -12.25 -5.73
N ILE A 406 -14.81 -12.35 -6.70
CA ILE A 406 -15.92 -13.32 -6.68
C ILE A 406 -15.38 -14.75 -6.68
N GLU A 407 -14.47 -15.08 -7.61
CA GLU A 407 -13.85 -16.41 -7.70
C GLU A 407 -13.17 -16.81 -6.38
N TRP A 408 -12.39 -15.89 -5.79
CA TRP A 408 -11.75 -16.11 -4.49
C TRP A 408 -12.76 -16.24 -3.34
N PHE A 409 -13.82 -15.44 -3.35
CA PHE A 409 -14.89 -15.50 -2.36
C PHE A 409 -15.66 -16.82 -2.41
N GLU A 410 -15.78 -17.45 -3.58
CA GLU A 410 -16.48 -18.72 -3.77
C GLU A 410 -15.61 -19.95 -3.42
N GLU A 411 -14.30 -19.80 -3.20
CA GLU A 411 -13.44 -20.92 -2.80
C GLU A 411 -13.90 -21.58 -1.48
N ASP A 412 -14.06 -22.91 -1.46
CA ASP A 412 -14.48 -23.66 -0.26
C ASP A 412 -13.48 -23.56 0.91
N LYS A 413 -12.19 -23.38 0.60
CA LYS A 413 -11.10 -23.36 1.59
C LYS A 413 -10.61 -21.94 1.78
N GLY A 414 -10.39 -21.55 3.04
CA GLY A 414 -9.87 -20.23 3.37
C GLY A 414 -8.44 -20.05 2.88
N ARG A 415 -8.28 -19.30 1.79
CA ARG A 415 -6.97 -18.86 1.29
C ARG A 415 -6.82 -17.37 1.53
N TYR A 416 -5.71 -16.96 2.12
CA TYR A 416 -5.40 -15.54 2.27
C TYR A 416 -5.09 -14.91 0.91
N LEU A 417 -5.63 -13.71 0.69
CA LEU A 417 -5.25 -12.85 -0.41
C LEU A 417 -4.22 -11.84 0.09
N THR A 418 -3.05 -11.79 -0.54
CA THR A 418 -1.94 -10.92 -0.14
C THR A 418 -1.70 -9.78 -1.14
N GLU A 419 -0.83 -8.84 -0.78
CA GLU A 419 -0.36 -7.81 -1.71
C GLU A 419 0.16 -8.39 -3.05
N ILE A 420 0.90 -9.50 -3.01
CA ILE A 420 1.43 -10.18 -4.22
C ILE A 420 0.27 -10.70 -5.09
N ASN A 421 -0.77 -11.27 -4.48
CA ASN A 421 -1.95 -11.72 -5.23
C ASN A 421 -2.70 -10.54 -5.88
N ALA A 422 -2.83 -9.43 -5.17
CA ALA A 422 -3.47 -8.23 -5.71
C ALA A 422 -2.67 -7.68 -6.90
N LYS A 423 -1.35 -7.54 -6.78
CA LYS A 423 -0.45 -7.14 -7.89
C LYS A 423 -0.54 -8.12 -9.08
N ALA A 424 -0.70 -9.41 -8.80
CA ALA A 424 -0.87 -10.42 -9.81
C ALA A 424 -2.15 -10.23 -10.63
N PHE A 425 -3.29 -9.89 -10.02
CA PHE A 425 -4.51 -9.60 -10.78
C PHE A 425 -4.33 -8.48 -11.80
N PHE A 426 -3.66 -7.39 -11.41
CA PHE A 426 -3.33 -6.29 -12.32
C PHE A 426 -2.31 -6.70 -13.40
N SER A 427 -1.38 -7.57 -13.07
CA SER A 427 -0.39 -8.09 -14.01
C SER A 427 -1.01 -9.04 -15.04
N GLU A 428 -1.97 -9.86 -14.62
CA GLU A 428 -2.69 -10.81 -15.48
C GLU A 428 -3.54 -10.08 -16.52
N ILE A 429 -4.36 -9.09 -16.13
CA ILE A 429 -5.13 -8.31 -17.12
C ILE A 429 -4.23 -7.56 -18.11
N ARG A 430 -3.07 -7.04 -17.66
CA ARG A 430 -2.09 -6.39 -18.56
C ARG A 430 -1.50 -7.38 -19.55
N SER A 431 -1.10 -8.55 -19.06
CA SER A 431 -0.63 -9.66 -19.86
C SER A 431 -1.68 -10.04 -20.90
N ASN A 432 -2.94 -10.24 -20.47
CA ASN A 432 -4.06 -10.60 -21.35
C ASN A 432 -4.32 -9.54 -22.42
N LYS A 433 -4.40 -8.26 -22.05
CA LYS A 433 -4.55 -7.15 -23.02
C LYS A 433 -3.38 -7.07 -24.00
N PHE A 434 -2.18 -7.42 -23.57
CA PHE A 434 -1.02 -7.47 -24.47
C PHE A 434 -1.10 -8.68 -25.41
N CYS A 435 -1.44 -9.86 -24.90
CA CYS A 435 -1.70 -11.08 -25.66
C CYS A 435 -2.82 -10.89 -26.69
N GLU A 436 -3.91 -10.21 -26.34
CA GLU A 436 -4.99 -9.85 -27.27
C GLU A 436 -4.46 -8.99 -28.43
N LYS A 437 -3.53 -8.07 -28.18
CA LYS A 437 -2.90 -7.29 -29.25
C LYS A 437 -2.05 -8.16 -30.18
N LEU A 438 -1.33 -9.14 -29.63
CA LEU A 438 -0.57 -10.12 -30.43
C LEU A 438 -1.52 -10.99 -31.27
N HIS A 439 -2.60 -11.49 -30.67
CA HIS A 439 -3.65 -12.25 -31.34
C HIS A 439 -4.26 -11.45 -32.50
N ASN A 440 -4.59 -10.19 -32.27
CA ASN A 440 -5.23 -9.32 -33.25
C ASN A 440 -4.33 -8.98 -34.45
N CYS A 441 -3.02 -9.24 -34.37
CA CYS A 441 -2.16 -9.18 -35.56
C CYS A 441 -2.59 -10.21 -36.62
N ASN A 442 -3.19 -11.34 -36.23
CA ASN A 442 -3.63 -12.42 -37.14
C ASN A 442 -2.49 -12.90 -38.09
N VAL A 443 -1.29 -13.05 -37.53
CA VAL A 443 -0.10 -13.55 -38.24
C VAL A 443 0.29 -14.89 -37.61
N PHE A 444 0.49 -15.90 -38.45
CA PHE A 444 0.81 -17.26 -38.03
C PHE A 444 2.04 -17.78 -38.79
N ALA A 445 2.96 -18.40 -38.07
CA ALA A 445 4.06 -19.14 -38.69
C ALA A 445 3.58 -20.51 -39.17
N LYS A 446 4.25 -21.08 -40.19
CA LYS A 446 3.99 -22.44 -40.69
C LYS A 446 4.26 -23.49 -39.61
N ASP A 447 5.27 -23.25 -38.77
CA ASP A 447 5.58 -24.04 -37.59
C ASP A 447 5.56 -23.14 -36.34
N ASN A 448 4.71 -23.49 -35.38
CA ASN A 448 4.55 -22.78 -34.11
C ASN A 448 5.08 -23.60 -32.92
N ALA A 449 5.72 -24.76 -33.15
CA ALA A 449 6.27 -25.53 -32.04
C ALA A 449 7.41 -24.77 -31.36
N LEU A 450 7.41 -24.78 -30.02
CA LEU A 450 8.55 -24.39 -29.21
C LEU A 450 9.23 -25.65 -28.66
N PRO A 451 10.58 -25.67 -28.59
CA PRO A 451 11.28 -26.68 -27.82
C PRO A 451 10.80 -26.66 -26.37
N ASN A 452 10.61 -27.85 -25.82
CA ASN A 452 10.08 -28.02 -24.46
C ASN A 452 11.04 -28.78 -23.54
N ALA A 453 12.33 -28.83 -23.90
CA ALA A 453 13.32 -29.69 -23.26
C ALA A 453 13.88 -29.08 -21.96
N LYS A 454 13.95 -27.75 -21.87
CA LYS A 454 14.58 -27.04 -20.75
C LYS A 454 13.61 -26.09 -20.04
N LYS A 455 13.96 -25.74 -18.79
CA LYS A 455 13.19 -24.86 -17.92
C LYS A 455 13.25 -23.40 -18.37
N ILE A 456 14.38 -23.02 -18.96
CA ILE A 456 14.63 -21.68 -19.48
C ILE A 456 14.91 -21.79 -20.97
N LEU A 457 14.08 -21.15 -21.78
CA LEU A 457 14.23 -21.06 -23.23
C LEU A 457 14.55 -19.61 -23.61
N HIS A 458 15.66 -19.40 -24.33
CA HIS A 458 16.02 -18.10 -24.90
C HIS A 458 15.86 -18.14 -26.41
N VAL A 459 14.85 -17.41 -26.89
CA VAL A 459 14.57 -17.18 -28.31
C VAL A 459 15.35 -15.95 -28.77
N ILE A 460 16.45 -16.20 -29.48
CA ILE A 460 17.35 -15.17 -30.00
C ILE A 460 16.76 -14.57 -31.28
N SER A 461 16.49 -13.25 -31.25
CA SER A 461 16.00 -12.46 -32.40
C SER A 461 17.05 -11.43 -32.81
N LEU A 462 17.53 -11.46 -34.05
CA LEU A 462 18.64 -10.61 -34.51
C LEU A 462 18.29 -9.11 -34.69
N LYS A 463 17.05 -8.75 -35.06
CA LYS A 463 16.69 -7.35 -35.37
C LYS A 463 15.27 -6.91 -34.98
N ARG A 464 14.30 -7.83 -34.83
CA ARG A 464 12.90 -7.53 -34.52
C ARG A 464 12.23 -8.69 -33.78
N TYR A 465 11.81 -8.44 -32.54
CA TYR A 465 11.28 -9.47 -31.64
C TYR A 465 9.78 -9.75 -31.83
N VAL A 466 9.04 -8.95 -32.61
CA VAL A 466 7.56 -9.02 -32.68
C VAL A 466 7.06 -10.34 -33.27
N LEU A 467 7.67 -10.83 -34.36
CA LEU A 467 7.25 -12.11 -34.95
C LEU A 467 7.54 -13.28 -34.00
N ASN A 468 8.67 -13.26 -33.29
CA ASN A 468 8.97 -14.27 -32.27
C ASN A 468 7.97 -14.18 -31.10
N MET A 469 7.57 -12.98 -30.66
CA MET A 469 6.52 -12.82 -29.64
C MET A 469 5.20 -13.43 -30.11
N ILE A 470 4.79 -13.18 -31.35
CA ILE A 470 3.55 -13.74 -31.92
C ILE A 470 3.65 -15.27 -31.99
N LYS A 471 4.77 -15.82 -32.49
CA LYS A 471 4.99 -17.26 -32.55
C LYS A 471 4.93 -17.89 -31.15
N VAL A 472 5.64 -17.33 -30.17
CA VAL A 472 5.62 -17.81 -28.78
C VAL A 472 4.21 -17.72 -28.20
N TYR A 473 3.50 -16.62 -28.42
CA TYR A 473 2.11 -16.48 -28.00
C TYR A 473 1.21 -17.56 -28.61
N VAL A 474 1.31 -17.81 -29.92
CA VAL A 474 0.53 -18.85 -30.61
C VAL A 474 0.88 -20.25 -30.10
N ALA A 475 2.17 -20.52 -29.85
CA ALA A 475 2.64 -21.78 -29.30
C ALA A 475 2.07 -22.07 -27.91
N LEU A 476 1.91 -21.02 -27.10
CA LEU A 476 1.34 -21.09 -25.75
C LEU A 476 -0.17 -20.85 -25.75
N HIS A 477 -0.81 -20.64 -26.89
CA HIS A 477 -2.21 -20.27 -26.96
C HIS A 477 -3.09 -21.43 -26.46
N GLY A 478 -3.82 -21.19 -25.38
CA GLY A 478 -4.56 -22.23 -24.65
C GLY A 478 -3.95 -22.61 -23.30
N GLU A 479 -2.71 -22.21 -23.01
CA GLU A 479 -2.16 -22.25 -21.66
C GLU A 479 -2.73 -21.07 -20.85
N SER A 480 -3.62 -21.36 -19.90
CA SER A 480 -4.36 -20.35 -19.12
C SER A 480 -3.53 -19.67 -18.01
N GLU A 481 -2.25 -20.02 -17.88
CA GLU A 481 -1.43 -19.73 -16.70
C GLU A 481 -0.12 -18.99 -17.04
N MET A 482 -0.12 -18.19 -18.11
CA MET A 482 1.06 -17.47 -18.59
C MET A 482 1.03 -15.95 -18.30
N LEU A 483 2.20 -15.39 -18.01
CA LEU A 483 2.41 -13.95 -17.87
C LEU A 483 3.37 -13.45 -18.97
N PHE A 484 2.90 -12.49 -19.76
CA PHE A 484 3.68 -11.80 -20.77
C PHE A 484 4.09 -10.40 -20.28
N VAL A 485 5.40 -10.15 -20.27
CA VAL A 485 5.96 -8.83 -20.00
C VAL A 485 5.95 -8.00 -21.28
N ASN A 486 5.17 -6.92 -21.28
CA ASN A 486 5.16 -5.98 -22.40
C ASN A 486 6.48 -5.18 -22.44
N PRO A 487 7.28 -5.27 -23.52
CA PRO A 487 8.57 -4.58 -23.63
C PRO A 487 8.44 -3.04 -23.66
N ARG A 488 7.24 -2.52 -23.94
CA ARG A 488 6.93 -1.08 -23.94
C ARG A 488 6.32 -0.58 -22.62
N GLY A 489 6.10 -1.46 -21.65
CA GLY A 489 5.68 -1.05 -20.31
C GLY A 489 6.78 -0.27 -19.60
N THR A 490 6.43 0.51 -18.58
CA THR A 490 7.44 1.10 -17.70
C THR A 490 8.16 -0.01 -16.93
N ILE A 491 9.38 0.28 -16.46
CA ILE A 491 10.17 -0.68 -15.68
C ILE A 491 9.42 -1.15 -14.44
N GLU A 492 8.66 -0.27 -13.80
CA GLU A 492 7.83 -0.59 -12.63
C GLU A 492 6.73 -1.60 -12.98
N VAL A 493 6.07 -1.43 -14.13
CA VAL A 493 5.05 -2.38 -14.61
C VAL A 493 5.68 -3.73 -14.96
N GLN A 494 6.85 -3.72 -15.60
CA GLN A 494 7.57 -4.96 -15.94
C GLN A 494 8.00 -5.71 -14.67
N LYS A 495 8.51 -5.00 -13.66
CA LYS A 495 8.82 -5.56 -12.34
C LYS A 495 7.60 -6.19 -11.68
N GLN A 496 6.45 -5.52 -11.70
CA GLN A 496 5.21 -6.06 -11.12
C GLN A 496 4.78 -7.38 -11.77
N ILE A 497 4.88 -7.50 -13.10
CA ILE A 497 4.55 -8.75 -13.80
C ILE A 497 5.52 -9.87 -13.41
N ILE A 498 6.81 -9.54 -13.26
CA ILE A 498 7.84 -10.49 -12.82
C ILE A 498 7.62 -10.91 -11.36
N GLU A 499 7.22 -9.99 -10.48
CA GLU A 499 6.83 -10.30 -9.09
C GLU A 499 5.57 -11.17 -9.04
N ALA A 500 4.60 -10.92 -9.91
CA ALA A 500 3.38 -11.72 -10.01
C ALA A 500 3.68 -13.20 -10.37
N PHE A 501 4.79 -13.46 -11.05
CA PHE A 501 5.23 -14.82 -11.35
C PHE A 501 5.54 -15.65 -10.10
N GLU A 502 5.68 -15.04 -8.92
CA GLU A 502 5.80 -15.77 -7.65
C GLU A 502 4.50 -16.50 -7.25
N VAL A 503 3.35 -16.06 -7.77
CA VAL A 503 2.07 -16.70 -7.46
C VAL A 503 2.05 -18.11 -8.06
N PRO A 504 1.74 -19.17 -7.28
CA PRO A 504 1.86 -20.55 -7.73
C PRO A 504 1.08 -20.89 -9.02
N HIS A 505 -0.06 -20.22 -9.26
CA HIS A 505 -0.92 -20.48 -10.41
C HIS A 505 -0.26 -20.17 -11.77
N TYR A 506 0.67 -19.23 -11.86
CA TYR A 506 1.31 -18.93 -13.15
C TYR A 506 2.45 -19.91 -13.43
N THR A 507 2.45 -20.57 -14.58
CA THR A 507 3.42 -21.61 -14.92
C THR A 507 4.48 -21.12 -15.89
N VAL A 508 4.17 -20.14 -16.73
CA VAL A 508 5.09 -19.60 -17.74
C VAL A 508 5.23 -18.09 -17.60
N LEU A 509 6.48 -17.61 -17.57
CA LEU A 509 6.80 -16.19 -17.70
C LEU A 509 7.49 -15.94 -19.05
N VAL A 510 6.95 -15.04 -19.84
CA VAL A 510 7.56 -14.59 -21.11
C VAL A 510 8.08 -13.17 -20.93
N VAL A 511 9.40 -13.00 -21.04
CA VAL A 511 10.07 -11.69 -20.92
C VAL A 511 10.69 -11.33 -22.26
N CYS A 512 10.25 -10.19 -22.80
CA CYS A 512 10.72 -9.67 -24.08
C CYS A 512 11.57 -8.43 -23.83
N LEU A 513 12.79 -8.40 -24.39
CA LEU A 513 13.71 -7.25 -24.45
C LEU A 513 13.59 -6.26 -23.27
N LEU A 514 14.37 -6.49 -22.22
CA LEU A 514 14.34 -5.67 -21.00
C LEU A 514 15.46 -4.61 -21.01
N THR A 515 15.11 -3.36 -21.29
CA THR A 515 16.07 -2.25 -21.31
C THR A 515 16.06 -1.48 -19.99
N ALA A 516 16.98 -1.79 -19.07
CA ALA A 516 17.12 -1.10 -17.78
C ALA A 516 18.59 -0.92 -17.37
N SER A 517 18.86 -0.19 -16.27
CA SER A 517 20.20 -0.12 -15.69
C SER A 517 20.66 -1.48 -15.15
N ASP A 518 21.97 -1.69 -15.05
CA ASP A 518 22.54 -2.97 -14.64
C ASP A 518 22.07 -3.44 -13.26
N ASP A 519 21.91 -2.52 -12.31
CA ASP A 519 21.38 -2.81 -10.98
C ASP A 519 19.93 -3.31 -11.04
N VAL A 520 19.10 -2.71 -11.90
CA VAL A 520 17.71 -3.13 -12.08
C VAL A 520 17.65 -4.51 -12.74
N ILE A 521 18.47 -4.76 -13.76
CA ILE A 521 18.55 -6.06 -14.42
C ILE A 521 19.03 -7.13 -13.45
N LYS A 522 20.02 -6.83 -12.61
CA LYS A 522 20.49 -7.73 -11.56
C LYS A 522 19.36 -8.10 -10.61
N ASN A 523 18.64 -7.12 -10.06
CA ASN A 523 17.53 -7.37 -9.14
C ASN A 523 16.40 -8.21 -9.79
N ILE A 524 16.10 -7.96 -11.05
CA ILE A 524 15.11 -8.73 -11.81
C ILE A 524 15.59 -10.18 -12.02
N CYS A 525 16.86 -10.36 -12.38
CA CYS A 525 17.47 -11.67 -12.53
C CYS A 525 17.38 -12.47 -11.22
N ASP A 526 17.80 -11.86 -10.11
CA ASP A 526 17.76 -12.48 -8.77
C ASP A 526 16.32 -12.93 -8.42
N LYS A 527 15.32 -12.08 -8.68
CA LYS A 527 13.90 -12.37 -8.41
C LYS A 527 13.35 -13.52 -9.26
N ILE A 528 13.63 -13.52 -10.57
CA ILE A 528 13.25 -14.61 -11.47
C ILE A 528 13.90 -15.91 -10.99
N MET A 529 15.17 -15.85 -10.62
CA MET A 529 15.89 -17.04 -10.19
C MET A 529 15.39 -17.62 -8.87
N GLN A 530 15.10 -16.77 -7.90
CA GLN A 530 14.45 -17.19 -6.65
C GLN A 530 13.13 -17.91 -6.93
N THR A 531 12.33 -17.38 -7.85
CA THR A 531 11.04 -17.97 -8.22
C THR A 531 11.21 -19.33 -8.90
N LEU A 532 12.11 -19.43 -9.88
CA LEU A 532 12.39 -20.69 -10.55
C LEU A 532 12.96 -21.73 -9.59
N ASN A 533 13.85 -21.35 -8.68
CA ASN A 533 14.42 -22.27 -7.68
C ASN A 533 13.39 -22.72 -6.64
N LYS A 534 12.38 -21.89 -6.36
CA LYS A 534 11.27 -22.24 -5.44
C LYS A 534 10.26 -23.19 -6.09
N PHE A 535 10.06 -23.11 -7.40
CA PHE A 535 9.03 -23.87 -8.10
C PHE A 535 9.59 -24.59 -9.34
N ASP A 536 9.70 -25.91 -9.26
CA ASP A 536 10.32 -26.71 -10.33
C ASP A 536 9.50 -26.77 -11.63
N TYR A 537 8.18 -26.63 -11.53
CA TYR A 537 7.27 -26.67 -12.67
C TYR A 537 7.21 -25.37 -13.48
N LYS A 538 7.76 -24.27 -12.95
CA LYS A 538 7.72 -22.96 -13.60
C LYS A 538 8.75 -22.86 -14.72
N LYS A 539 8.37 -22.21 -15.83
CA LYS A 539 9.21 -21.99 -17.02
C LYS A 539 9.41 -20.53 -17.33
N LEU A 540 10.57 -20.22 -17.90
CA LEU A 540 10.92 -18.89 -18.38
C LEU A 540 11.20 -18.94 -19.88
N ILE A 541 10.57 -18.02 -20.63
CA ILE A 541 10.87 -17.79 -22.03
C ILE A 541 11.40 -16.36 -22.19
N LEU A 542 12.62 -16.23 -22.68
CA LEU A 542 13.28 -14.97 -22.96
C LEU A 542 13.23 -14.72 -24.47
N ILE A 543 12.78 -13.55 -24.89
CA ILE A 543 12.80 -13.13 -26.29
C ILE A 543 13.68 -11.88 -26.40
N SER A 544 14.92 -12.06 -26.83
CA SER A 544 15.92 -10.98 -26.83
C SER A 544 17.02 -11.19 -27.86
N THR A 545 17.98 -10.26 -27.93
CA THR A 545 19.18 -10.44 -28.74
C THR A 545 20.21 -11.28 -28.00
N HIS A 546 21.20 -11.80 -28.72
CA HIS A 546 22.31 -12.55 -28.11
C HIS A 546 23.08 -11.73 -27.06
N ASP A 547 23.09 -10.41 -27.19
CA ASP A 547 23.82 -9.51 -26.28
C ASP A 547 23.00 -8.97 -25.12
N ASP A 548 21.76 -9.45 -24.94
CA ASP A 548 20.88 -9.02 -23.86
C ASP A 548 21.49 -9.34 -22.47
N LYS A 549 21.49 -8.31 -21.62
CA LYS A 549 22.13 -8.38 -20.30
C LYS A 549 21.39 -9.30 -19.33
N LEU A 550 20.06 -9.38 -19.42
CA LEU A 550 19.26 -10.28 -18.59
C LEU A 550 19.51 -11.73 -19.03
N ALA A 551 19.45 -11.99 -20.34
CA ALA A 551 19.70 -13.31 -20.89
C ALA A 551 21.09 -13.86 -20.53
N LYS A 552 22.14 -13.04 -20.66
CA LYS A 552 23.51 -13.40 -20.26
C LYS A 552 23.61 -13.79 -18.79
N ARG A 553 23.06 -12.97 -17.88
CA ARG A 553 23.08 -13.25 -16.43
C ARG A 553 22.34 -14.54 -16.08
N ILE A 554 21.19 -14.78 -16.71
CA ILE A 554 20.40 -15.99 -16.48
C ILE A 554 21.15 -17.23 -16.97
N LYS A 555 21.78 -17.15 -18.15
CA LYS A 555 22.61 -18.24 -18.70
C LYS A 555 23.79 -18.57 -17.79
N GLU A 556 24.50 -17.54 -17.31
CA GLU A 556 25.62 -17.70 -16.38
C GLU A 556 25.19 -18.38 -15.07
N ALA A 557 23.99 -18.07 -14.57
CA ALA A 557 23.47 -18.66 -13.34
C ALA A 557 22.92 -20.10 -13.51
N ASN A 558 22.47 -20.50 -14.71
CA ASN A 558 21.69 -21.75 -14.92
C ASN A 558 22.00 -22.46 -16.25
N ALA A 559 23.27 -22.61 -16.60
CA ALA A 559 23.68 -23.20 -17.87
C ALA A 559 23.00 -24.56 -18.17
N ASP A 560 22.83 -25.44 -17.18
CA ASP A 560 22.26 -26.77 -17.37
C ASP A 560 20.75 -26.79 -17.68
N ALA A 561 20.03 -25.76 -17.22
CA ALA A 561 18.59 -25.59 -17.39
C ALA A 561 18.22 -24.60 -18.51
N TYR A 562 19.22 -24.13 -19.26
CA TYR A 562 19.11 -23.08 -20.27
C TYR A 562 19.27 -23.64 -21.68
N GLU A 563 18.37 -23.25 -22.58
CA GLU A 563 18.39 -23.60 -24.00
C GLU A 563 18.31 -22.34 -24.86
N GLU A 564 19.12 -22.25 -25.91
CA GLU A 564 19.06 -21.17 -26.88
C GLU A 564 18.53 -21.68 -28.22
N ILE A 565 17.57 -20.95 -28.78
CA ILE A 565 17.17 -21.13 -30.17
C ILE A 565 17.37 -19.84 -30.93
N SER A 566 18.01 -19.93 -32.09
CA SER A 566 18.14 -18.81 -33.00
C SER A 566 17.02 -18.88 -34.03
N GLU A 567 16.01 -18.04 -33.87
CA GLU A 567 14.84 -18.02 -34.74
C GLU A 567 14.76 -16.70 -35.49
N ASN A 568 15.18 -16.71 -36.75
CA ASN A 568 14.97 -15.60 -37.67
C ASN A 568 13.74 -15.86 -38.52
N ILE A 569 12.57 -15.47 -38.01
CA ILE A 569 11.32 -15.59 -38.75
C ILE A 569 11.32 -14.60 -39.92
N THR A 570 11.27 -15.13 -41.13
CA THR A 570 11.15 -14.38 -42.38
C THR A 570 9.72 -14.42 -42.89
N PHE A 571 9.42 -13.59 -43.90
CA PHE A 571 8.09 -13.57 -44.53
C PHE A 571 7.69 -14.94 -45.09
N ASN A 572 8.65 -15.72 -45.61
CA ASN A 572 8.40 -17.03 -46.21
C ASN A 572 8.07 -18.12 -45.17
N ASP A 573 8.37 -17.85 -43.90
CA ASP A 573 8.07 -18.75 -42.77
C ASP A 573 6.64 -18.58 -42.26
N LEU A 574 5.92 -17.56 -42.75
CA LEU A 574 4.50 -17.33 -42.45
C LEU A 574 3.60 -18.20 -43.32
N THR A 575 2.40 -18.53 -42.84
CA THR A 575 1.37 -19.18 -43.65
C THR A 575 0.97 -18.31 -44.84
N GLU A 576 0.49 -18.90 -45.94
CA GLU A 576 0.09 -18.16 -47.15
C GLU A 576 -0.96 -17.07 -46.83
N GLU A 577 -1.96 -17.39 -46.02
CA GLU A 577 -2.97 -16.44 -45.55
C GLU A 577 -2.36 -15.27 -44.74
N SER A 578 -1.34 -15.55 -43.92
CA SER A 578 -0.63 -14.51 -43.16
C SER A 578 0.22 -13.63 -44.07
N GLN A 579 0.86 -14.22 -45.08
CA GLN A 579 1.61 -13.50 -46.10
C GLN A 579 0.70 -12.52 -46.87
N GLU A 580 -0.45 -12.99 -47.35
CA GLU A 580 -1.44 -12.16 -48.03
C GLU A 580 -1.93 -11.02 -47.14
N ARG A 581 -2.26 -11.30 -45.87
CA ARG A 581 -2.71 -10.26 -44.92
C ARG A 581 -1.65 -9.20 -44.66
N VAL A 582 -0.40 -9.60 -44.48
CA VAL A 582 0.73 -8.68 -44.28
C VAL A 582 0.94 -7.78 -45.50
N LEU A 583 0.68 -8.28 -46.72
CA LEU A 583 0.78 -7.52 -47.96
C LEU A 583 -0.44 -6.61 -48.22
N GLN A 584 -1.65 -7.03 -47.82
CA GLN A 584 -2.90 -6.32 -48.11
C GLN A 584 -3.26 -5.25 -47.08
N LYS A 585 -2.92 -5.45 -45.81
CA LYS A 585 -3.11 -4.43 -44.77
C LYS A 585 -1.85 -3.57 -44.67
N VAL A 586 -2.03 -2.27 -44.50
CA VAL A 586 -1.08 -1.50 -43.69
C VAL A 586 -1.20 -2.08 -42.29
N LEU A 587 -0.44 -3.15 -42.01
CA LEU A 587 -0.21 -3.58 -40.65
C LEU A 587 0.53 -2.41 -40.01
N GLN A 588 -0.20 -1.60 -39.23
CA GLN A 588 0.43 -0.69 -38.30
C GLN A 588 1.10 -1.55 -37.23
N PHE A 589 2.28 -2.07 -37.56
CA PHE A 589 3.23 -2.52 -36.58
C PHE A 589 3.59 -1.29 -35.76
N PHE A 590 2.92 -1.16 -34.62
CA PHE A 590 3.15 -0.21 -33.55
C PHE A 590 4.25 0.81 -33.86
N ASN A 591 3.89 2.00 -34.38
CA ASN A 591 4.81 3.11 -34.72
C ASN A 591 6.18 2.98 -34.04
N ALA A 592 7.13 2.38 -34.75
CA ALA A 592 8.52 2.43 -34.37
C ALA A 592 8.95 3.86 -34.71
N LYS A 593 9.04 4.75 -33.71
CA LYS A 593 9.93 5.89 -33.87
C LYS A 593 11.33 5.28 -33.97
N VAL A 594 11.88 5.37 -35.17
CA VAL A 594 13.30 5.15 -35.48
C VAL A 594 14.15 6.07 -34.62
#